data_AF-A0A840SL69-F1
#
_entry.id   AF-A0A840SL69-F1
#
_cell.length_a   1.000
_cell.length_b   1.000
_cell.length_c   1.000
_cell.angle_alpha   90.00
_cell.angle_beta   90.00
_cell.angle_gamma   90.00
#
_symmetry.space_group_name_H-M   'P 1'
#
loop_
_entity.id
_entity.type
_entity.pdbx_description
1 polymer ?
#
loop_
_entity_poly.entity_id
_entity_poly.type
_entity_poly.pdbx_seq_one_letter_code
_entity_poly.pdbx_strand_id
1 'polypeptide(L)'
;MVRRLWLQLPKLVRFMLTHIANGMVLGCVFLFGMIWWDVWGLGTMLEKDTTGLATFVLFFQTSLTFGAISMGIAVMHLGED
;
A
#
# COMPACT_ATOMS: atom_id res chain seq x y z
N MET A 1 22.45 2.56 7.81
CA MET A 1 22.61 2.94 6.38
C MET A 1 21.40 3.66 5.81
N VAL A 2 20.16 3.18 6.05
CA VAL A 2 18.90 3.75 5.50
C VAL A 2 18.75 5.27 5.72
N ARG A 3 19.04 5.76 6.93
CA ARG A 3 18.91 7.19 7.27
C ARG A 3 19.81 8.12 6.43
N ARG A 4 20.99 7.65 6.00
CA ARG A 4 21.93 8.42 5.18
C ARG A 4 21.42 8.56 3.74
N LEU A 5 20.91 7.46 3.17
CA LEU A 5 20.30 7.47 1.83
C LEU A 5 19.09 8.40 1.79
N TRP A 6 18.28 8.39 2.84
CA TRP A 6 17.08 9.22 2.91
C TRP A 6 17.35 10.73 2.95
N LEU A 7 18.46 11.15 3.57
CA LEU A 7 18.91 12.54 3.59
C LEU A 7 19.51 13.00 2.25
N GLN A 8 19.94 12.07 1.40
CA GLN A 8 20.46 12.37 0.06
C GLN A 8 19.36 12.45 -1.02
N LEU A 9 18.13 12.03 -0.70
CA LEU A 9 17.03 12.06 -1.66
C LEU A 9 16.52 13.50 -1.90
N PRO A 10 16.13 13.84 -3.14
CA PRO A 10 15.43 15.08 -3.42
C PRO A 10 14.14 15.19 -2.60
N LYS A 11 13.78 16.42 -2.21
CA LYS A 11 12.58 16.69 -1.39
C LYS A 11 11.32 16.07 -1.99
N LEU A 12 11.17 16.12 -3.32
CA LEU A 12 10.03 15.57 -4.04
C LEU A 12 9.98 14.03 -3.99
N VAL A 13 11.11 13.35 -4.10
CA VAL A 13 11.18 11.88 -3.99
C VAL A 13 10.80 11.44 -2.58
N ARG A 14 11.30 12.15 -1.56
CA ARG A 14 10.92 11.90 -0.16
C ARG A 14 9.42 12.12 0.06
N PHE A 15 8.85 13.18 -0.52
CA PHE A 15 7.42 13.45 -0.50
C PHE A 15 6.62 12.30 -1.12
N MET A 16 6.96 11.87 -2.33
CA MET A 16 6.28 10.77 -3.02
C MET A 16 6.37 9.46 -2.24
N LEU A 17 7.57 9.08 -1.77
CA LEU A 17 7.77 7.85 -1.00
C LEU A 17 6.97 7.82 0.31
N THR A 18 6.83 8.97 0.97
CA THR A 18 6.05 9.06 2.22
C THR A 18 4.56 8.80 1.95
N HIS A 19 4.02 9.36 0.87
CA HIS A 19 2.60 9.17 0.52
C HIS A 19 2.33 7.79 -0.06
N ILE A 20 3.24 7.24 -0.86
CA ILE A 20 3.16 5.84 -1.29
C ILE A 20 3.12 4.92 -0.06
N ALA A 21 4.04 5.09 0.90
CA ALA A 21 4.09 4.26 2.09
C ALA A 21 2.79 4.37 2.93
N ASN A 22 2.26 5.58 3.11
CA ASN A 22 0.99 5.79 3.80
C ASN A 22 -0.17 5.09 3.09
N GLY A 23 -0.28 5.23 1.76
CA GLY A 23 -1.29 4.54 0.96
C GLY A 23 -1.15 3.03 1.02
N MET A 24 0.08 2.49 0.92
CA MET A 24 0.32 1.05 1.04
C MET A 24 -0.13 0.50 2.40
N VAL A 25 0.17 1.19 3.49
CA VAL A 25 -0.28 0.79 4.84
C VAL A 25 -1.80 0.78 4.92
N LEU A 26 -2.47 1.83 4.42
CA LEU A 26 -3.94 1.88 4.36
C LEU A 26 -4.54 0.73 3.54
N GLY A 27 -3.97 0.44 2.36
CA GLY A 27 -4.40 -0.67 1.51
C GLY A 27 -4.23 -2.02 2.18
N CYS A 28 -3.11 -2.25 2.87
CA CYS A 28 -2.89 -3.47 3.65
C CYS A 28 -3.90 -3.63 4.79
N VAL A 29 -4.15 -2.56 5.56
CA VAL A 29 -5.14 -2.59 6.65
C VAL A 29 -6.54 -2.87 6.12
N PHE A 30 -6.91 -2.24 5.00
CA PHE A 30 -8.19 -2.45 4.34
C PHE A 30 -8.37 -3.90 3.89
N LEU A 31 -7.40 -4.44 3.14
CA LEU A 31 -7.46 -5.82 2.67
C LEU A 31 -7.45 -6.83 3.82
N PHE A 32 -6.63 -6.58 4.86
CA PHE A 32 -6.63 -7.42 6.06
C PHE A 32 -8.01 -7.45 6.73
N GLY A 33 -8.69 -6.30 6.83
CA GLY A 33 -10.07 -6.24 7.30
C GLY A 33 -11.02 -7.08 6.43
N MET A 34 -10.92 -6.99 5.10
CA MET A 34 -11.75 -7.81 4.21
C MET A 34 -11.55 -9.31 4.40
N ILE A 35 -10.29 -9.74 4.58
CA ILE A 35 -9.95 -11.14 4.86
C ILE A 35 -10.49 -11.57 6.22
N TRP A 36 -10.32 -10.73 7.25
CA TRP A 36 -10.74 -11.03 8.61
C TRP A 36 -12.26 -11.20 8.76
N TRP A 37 -13.04 -10.36 8.08
CA TRP A 37 -14.50 -10.48 8.05
C TRP A 37 -15.02 -11.48 7.01
N ASP A 38 -14.12 -12.18 6.32
CA ASP A 38 -14.42 -13.10 5.23
C ASP A 38 -15.41 -12.52 4.21
N VAL A 39 -15.16 -11.27 3.80
CA VAL A 39 -16.04 -10.57 2.87
C VAL A 39 -16.09 -11.35 1.56
N TRP A 40 -17.28 -11.81 1.18
CA TRP A 40 -17.52 -12.64 -0.02
C TRP A 40 -16.76 -13.98 -0.04
N GLY A 41 -16.36 -14.49 1.13
CA GLY A 41 -15.62 -15.75 1.23
C GLY A 41 -14.13 -15.61 0.87
N LEU A 42 -13.58 -14.40 0.82
CA LEU A 42 -12.21 -14.13 0.41
C LEU A 42 -11.18 -14.78 1.34
N GLY A 43 -11.40 -14.75 2.65
CA GLY A 43 -10.55 -15.40 3.64
C GLY A 43 -10.58 -16.92 3.48
N THR A 44 -11.80 -17.48 3.38
CA THR A 44 -12.00 -18.91 3.12
C THR A 44 -11.36 -19.37 1.80
N MET A 45 -11.37 -18.53 0.76
CA MET A 45 -10.70 -18.83 -0.52
C MET A 45 -9.18 -18.83 -0.38
N LEU A 46 -8.63 -17.87 0.37
CA LEU A 46 -7.18 -17.78 0.61
C LEU A 46 -6.65 -18.92 1.47
N GLU A 47 -7.40 -19.41 2.45
CA GLU A 47 -7.01 -20.57 3.27
C GLU A 47 -6.85 -21.87 2.45
N LYS A 48 -7.56 -21.98 1.32
CA LYS A 48 -7.44 -23.13 0.41
C LYS A 48 -6.18 -23.08 -0.45
N ASP A 49 -5.56 -21.91 -0.59
CA ASP A 49 -4.27 -21.78 -1.28
C ASP A 49 -3.13 -22.23 -0.37
N THR A 50 -2.48 -23.35 -0.71
CA THR A 50 -1.36 -23.89 0.07
C THR A 50 -0.03 -23.19 -0.23
N THR A 51 0.03 -22.38 -1.30
CA THR A 51 1.27 -21.73 -1.73
C THR A 51 1.48 -20.36 -1.08
N GLY A 52 0.41 -19.72 -0.61
CA GLY A 52 0.41 -18.34 -0.11
C GLY A 52 0.60 -17.28 -1.19
N LEU A 53 0.69 -17.68 -2.47
CA LEU A 53 0.85 -16.76 -3.60
C LEU A 53 -0.39 -15.91 -3.79
N ALA A 54 -1.58 -16.47 -3.58
CA ALA A 54 -2.82 -15.71 -3.72
C ALA A 54 -2.85 -14.54 -2.72
N THR A 55 -2.52 -14.83 -1.46
CA THR A 55 -2.42 -13.81 -0.41
C THR A 55 -1.35 -12.78 -0.75
N PHE A 56 -0.15 -13.21 -1.17
CA PHE A 56 0.93 -12.31 -1.52
C PHE A 56 0.54 -11.36 -2.67
N VAL A 57 0.00 -11.90 -3.77
CA VAL A 57 -0.39 -11.11 -4.94
C VAL A 57 -1.50 -10.12 -4.58
N LEU A 58 -2.50 -10.54 -3.81
CA LEU A 58 -3.57 -9.64 -3.38
C LEU A 58 -3.03 -8.51 -2.50
N PHE A 59 -2.24 -8.80 -1.47
CA PHE A 59 -1.64 -7.75 -0.63
C PHE A 59 -0.71 -6.84 -1.42
N PHE A 60 0.13 -7.40 -2.28
CA PHE A 60 1.05 -6.62 -3.10
C PHE A 60 0.32 -5.70 -4.06
N GLN A 61 -0.65 -6.22 -4.82
CA GLN A 61 -1.40 -5.44 -5.79
C GLN A 61 -2.26 -4.37 -5.10
N THR A 62 -3.02 -4.73 -4.06
CA THR A 62 -3.86 -3.76 -3.34
C THR A 62 -3.02 -2.67 -2.67
N SER A 63 -1.91 -3.02 -2.02
CA SER A 63 -1.03 -2.02 -1.41
C SER A 63 -0.42 -1.07 -2.45
N LEU A 64 0.05 -1.58 -3.59
CA LEU A 64 0.55 -0.76 -4.69
C LEU A 64 -0.53 0.18 -5.25
N THR A 65 -1.75 -0.31 -5.44
CA THR A 65 -2.87 0.52 -5.93
C THR A 65 -3.17 1.67 -4.98
N PHE A 66 -3.31 1.40 -3.67
CA PHE A 66 -3.55 2.46 -2.68
C PHE A 66 -2.36 3.42 -2.54
N GLY A 67 -1.13 2.91 -2.61
CA GLY A 67 0.08 3.73 -2.63
C GLY A 67 0.11 4.71 -3.81
N ALA A 68 -0.20 4.23 -5.01
CA ALA A 68 -0.27 5.05 -6.22
C ALA A 68 -1.37 6.13 -6.12
N ILE A 69 -2.56 5.76 -5.64
CA ILE A 69 -3.67 6.70 -5.46
C ILE A 69 -3.31 7.77 -4.41
N SER A 70 -2.79 7.36 -3.25
CA SER A 70 -2.41 8.31 -2.19
C SER A 70 -1.34 9.30 -2.65
N MET A 71 -0.36 8.84 -3.42
CA MET A 71 0.64 9.72 -4.04
C MET A 71 0.01 10.65 -5.07
N GLY A 72 -0.87 10.14 -5.93
CA GLY A 72 -1.58 10.95 -6.94
C GLY A 72 -2.39 12.08 -6.31
N ILE A 73 -3.14 11.76 -5.25
CA ILE A 73 -3.88 12.74 -4.44
C ILE A 73 -2.92 13.79 -3.88
N ALA A 74 -1.81 13.36 -3.26
CA ALA A 74 -0.85 14.27 -2.67
C ALA A 74 -0.22 15.23 -3.70
N VAL A 75 0.04 14.75 -4.92
CA VAL A 75 0.55 15.59 -6.01
C VAL A 75 -0.51 16.60 -6.45
N MET A 76 -1.78 16.21 -6.54
CA MET A 76 -2.87 17.14 -6.89
C MET A 76 -3.03 18.26 -5.87
N HIS A 77 -2.80 17.97 -4.58
CA HIS A 77 -2.87 18.96 -3.50
C HIS A 77 -1.57 19.76 -3.29
N LEU A 78 -0.49 19.50 -4.05
CA LEU A 78 0.82 20.13 -3.82
C LEU A 78 0.82 21.65 -4.07
N GLY A 79 -0.24 22.20 -4.68
CA GLY A 79 -0.44 23.63 -4.89
C GLY A 79 -1.74 24.18 -4.29
N GLU A 80 -2.42 23.40 -3.47
CA GLU A 80 -3.59 23.86 -2.70
C GLU A 80 -3.09 24.19 -1.28
N ASP A 81 -3.16 25.47 -0.91
CA ASP A 81 -2.59 26.05 0.32
C ASP A 81 -3.28 25.59 1.62
#